data_AF-A0A1C6RKW9-F1
#
_entry.id   AF-A0A1C6RKW9-F1
#
_cell.length_a   1.000
_cell.length_b   1.000
_cell.length_c   1.000
_cell.angle_alpha   90.00
_cell.angle_beta   90.00
_cell.angle_gamma   90.00
#
_symmetry.space_group_name_H-M   'P 1'
#
loop_
_entity.id
_entity.type
_entity.pdbx_description
1 polymer ?
#
loop_
_entity_poly.entity_id
_entity_poly.type
_entity_poly.pdbx_seq_one_letter_code
_entity_poly.pdbx_strand_id
1 'polypeptide(L)'
;MYSRVPSASSKPDPLAVFGRVVPRDRALLALLAEHYLLSTDQITSAFFDSRRTAQRRLTILHRLDVLHRFGRSSHAGRYGSLLYTLGPVGLQLHPTAYHDPAGLGGKPPRSSLERAKRIAASGQVNHLLGVNQFFTDLIATARRTADARLSRWWSEQHATTVYAQAGIRPVNDIRNLTL
;
A
#
# COMPACT_ATOMS: atom_id res chain seq x y z
N MET A 1 -23.22 -0.99 6.33
CA MET A 1 -23.33 0.03 7.40
C MET A 1 -22.15 1.01 7.30
N TYR A 2 -22.35 2.23 6.80
CA TYR A 2 -21.27 3.23 6.71
C TYR A 2 -21.19 4.04 8.00
N SER A 3 -20.16 3.82 8.81
CA SER A 3 -19.90 4.60 10.04
C SER A 3 -19.67 6.07 9.72
N ARG A 4 -20.10 6.98 10.62
CA ARG A 4 -19.78 8.41 10.55
C ARG A 4 -18.27 8.62 10.54
N VAL A 5 -17.84 9.70 9.88
CA VAL A 5 -16.44 10.11 9.85
C VAL A 5 -16.04 10.63 11.24
N PRO A 6 -15.01 10.06 11.91
CA PRO A 6 -14.55 10.53 13.22
C PRO A 6 -14.10 11.99 13.19
N SER A 7 -14.20 12.72 14.30
CA SER A 7 -13.61 14.07 14.42
C SER A 7 -12.07 13.98 14.38
N ALA A 8 -11.40 15.06 13.93
CA ALA A 8 -9.95 15.10 13.78
C ALA A 8 -9.16 15.25 15.10
N SER A 9 -9.83 15.51 16.23
CA SER A 9 -9.20 16.03 17.46
C SER A 9 -8.89 14.99 18.56
N SER A 10 -9.22 13.71 18.38
CA SER A 10 -8.98 12.68 19.40
C SER A 10 -8.12 11.56 18.82
N LYS A 11 -7.05 11.17 19.54
CA LYS A 11 -6.31 9.94 19.22
C LYS A 11 -7.28 8.77 19.37
N PRO A 12 -7.52 8.00 18.30
CA PRO A 12 -8.46 6.90 18.36
C PRO A 12 -7.92 5.80 19.29
N ASP A 13 -8.77 5.25 20.15
CA ASP A 13 -8.45 4.04 20.91
C ASP A 13 -8.19 2.88 19.91
N PRO A 14 -6.98 2.30 19.87
CA PRO A 14 -6.63 1.24 18.92
C PRO A 14 -7.56 0.03 18.99
N LEU A 15 -8.04 -0.34 20.20
CA LEU A 15 -8.94 -1.48 20.37
C LEU A 15 -10.32 -1.20 19.76
N ALA A 16 -10.85 0.00 19.98
CA ALA A 16 -12.09 0.44 19.35
C ALA A 16 -11.98 0.56 17.81
N VAL A 17 -10.78 0.82 17.28
CA VAL A 17 -10.54 0.84 15.82
C VAL A 17 -10.68 -0.55 15.22
N PHE A 18 -10.25 -1.61 15.91
CA PHE A 18 -10.32 -2.98 15.38
C PHE A 18 -11.74 -3.43 15.03
N GLY A 19 -12.74 -3.03 15.82
CA GLY A 19 -14.16 -3.28 15.52
C GLY A 19 -14.71 -2.46 14.34
N ARG A 20 -14.00 -1.42 13.90
CA ARG A 20 -14.40 -0.54 12.79
C ARG A 20 -13.76 -0.90 11.45
N VAL A 21 -12.73 -1.75 11.45
CA VAL A 21 -12.04 -2.24 10.24
C VAL A 21 -12.84 -3.40 9.65
N VAL A 22 -13.29 -3.26 8.39
CA VAL A 22 -14.07 -4.30 7.70
C VAL A 22 -13.17 -5.20 6.85
N PRO A 23 -13.64 -6.38 6.38
CA PRO A 23 -12.81 -7.31 5.59
C PRO A 23 -12.12 -6.68 4.38
N ARG A 24 -12.82 -5.80 3.66
CA ARG A 24 -12.23 -5.03 2.54
C ARG A 24 -11.05 -4.16 2.99
N ASP A 25 -11.15 -3.50 4.15
CA ASP A 25 -10.04 -2.69 4.64
C ASP A 25 -8.87 -3.58 5.01
N ARG A 26 -9.10 -4.77 5.61
CA ARG A 26 -8.01 -5.72 5.88
C ARG A 26 -7.30 -6.14 4.60
N ALA A 27 -8.03 -6.37 3.51
CA ALA A 27 -7.43 -6.66 2.20
C ALA A 27 -6.60 -5.48 1.68
N LEU A 28 -7.10 -4.23 1.84
CA LEU A 28 -6.32 -3.02 1.52
C LEU A 28 -5.05 -2.91 2.37
N LEU A 29 -5.13 -3.18 3.68
CA LEU A 29 -3.97 -3.12 4.57
C LEU A 29 -2.94 -4.19 4.23
N ALA A 30 -3.37 -5.40 3.88
CA ALA A 30 -2.49 -6.45 3.37
C ALA A 30 -1.77 -6.00 2.09
N LEU A 31 -2.47 -5.34 1.16
CA LEU A 31 -1.80 -4.80 -0.03
C LEU A 31 -0.81 -3.69 0.31
N LEU A 32 -1.14 -2.78 1.22
CA LEU A 32 -0.20 -1.71 1.61
C LEU A 32 0.97 -2.25 2.43
N ALA A 33 0.80 -3.36 3.14
CA ALA A 33 1.89 -4.06 3.82
C ALA A 33 2.88 -4.66 2.82
N GLU A 34 2.35 -5.21 1.71
CA GLU A 34 3.10 -5.86 0.64
C GLU A 34 3.74 -4.85 -0.34
N HIS A 35 2.99 -3.83 -0.73
CA HIS A 35 3.28 -2.90 -1.84
C HIS A 35 3.55 -1.47 -1.43
N TYR A 36 3.59 -1.20 -0.12
CA TYR A 36 3.97 0.07 0.51
C TYR A 36 3.00 1.23 0.34
N LEU A 37 2.56 1.48 -0.89
CA LEU A 37 1.95 2.73 -1.31
C LEU A 37 0.91 2.48 -2.40
N LEU A 38 -0.29 3.05 -2.26
CA LEU A 38 -1.28 3.05 -3.34
C LEU A 38 -1.88 4.43 -3.52
N SER A 39 -2.25 4.76 -4.75
CA SER A 39 -3.03 5.97 -5.04
C SER A 39 -4.52 5.78 -4.73
N THR A 40 -5.25 6.89 -4.61
CA THR A 40 -6.72 6.86 -4.49
C THR A 40 -7.37 6.08 -5.64
N ASP A 41 -6.85 6.24 -6.85
CA ASP A 41 -7.39 5.63 -8.08
C ASP A 41 -7.17 4.12 -8.09
N GLN A 42 -5.96 3.69 -7.73
CA GLN A 42 -5.59 2.28 -7.57
C GLN A 42 -6.46 1.59 -6.52
N ILE A 43 -6.62 2.21 -5.35
CA ILE A 43 -7.46 1.68 -4.28
C ILE A 43 -8.92 1.59 -4.73
N THR A 44 -9.40 2.62 -5.42
CA THR A 44 -10.77 2.64 -5.95
C THR A 44 -10.98 1.47 -6.90
N SER A 45 -10.14 1.33 -7.93
CA SER A 45 -10.22 0.26 -8.93
C SER A 45 -10.19 -1.13 -8.27
N ALA A 46 -9.27 -1.34 -7.32
CA ALA A 46 -9.09 -2.63 -6.68
C ALA A 46 -10.25 -3.00 -5.73
N PHE A 47 -10.84 -2.06 -4.99
CA PHE A 47 -11.70 -2.41 -3.85
C PHE A 47 -13.09 -1.79 -3.82
N PHE A 48 -13.39 -0.84 -4.71
CA PHE A 48 -14.63 -0.07 -4.66
C PHE A 48 -15.27 0.03 -6.04
N ASP A 49 -16.59 0.21 -6.06
CA ASP A 49 -17.33 0.44 -7.30
C ASP A 49 -17.49 1.94 -7.59
N SER A 50 -17.19 2.79 -6.61
CA SER A 50 -17.29 4.24 -6.72
C SER A 50 -16.15 4.96 -6.00
N ARG A 51 -15.51 5.90 -6.70
CA ARG A 51 -14.48 6.81 -6.16
C ARG A 51 -14.97 7.56 -4.92
N ARG A 52 -16.22 8.02 -4.91
CA ARG A 52 -16.79 8.77 -3.79
C ARG A 52 -16.85 7.93 -2.52
N THR A 53 -17.24 6.66 -2.66
CA THR A 53 -17.27 5.69 -1.55
C THR A 53 -15.86 5.39 -1.06
N ALA A 54 -14.92 5.19 -1.98
CA ALA A 54 -13.51 4.96 -1.66
C ALA A 54 -12.93 6.13 -0.85
N GLN A 55 -13.08 7.37 -1.34
CA GLN A 55 -12.56 8.57 -0.67
C GLN A 55 -13.16 8.76 0.73
N ARG A 56 -14.47 8.53 0.90
CA ARG A 56 -15.11 8.56 2.23
C ARG A 56 -14.49 7.52 3.15
N ARG A 57 -14.33 6.28 2.70
CA ARG A 57 -13.73 5.21 3.52
C ARG A 57 -12.27 5.50 3.86
N LEU A 58 -11.48 5.97 2.91
CA LEU A 58 -10.09 6.35 3.11
C LEU A 58 -9.92 7.51 4.08
N THR A 59 -10.84 8.48 4.07
CA THR A 59 -10.86 9.56 5.06
C THR A 59 -11.13 9.02 6.46
N ILE A 60 -12.06 8.07 6.60
CA ILE A 60 -12.32 7.41 7.88
C ILE A 60 -11.08 6.67 8.37
N LEU A 61 -10.47 5.82 7.52
CA LEU A 61 -9.29 5.03 7.90
C LEU A 61 -8.10 5.93 8.25
N HIS A 62 -7.93 7.05 7.55
CA HIS A 62 -6.90 8.02 7.90
C HIS A 62 -7.14 8.67 9.26
N ARG A 63 -8.38 9.09 9.56
CA ARG A 63 -8.71 9.67 10.88
C ARG A 63 -8.68 8.66 12.03
N LEU A 64 -8.72 7.37 11.72
CA LEU A 64 -8.55 6.29 12.69
C LEU A 64 -7.07 5.86 12.83
N ASP A 65 -6.12 6.61 12.26
CA ASP A 65 -4.69 6.29 12.24
C ASP A 65 -4.37 4.90 11.63
N VAL A 66 -5.31 4.34 10.87
CA VAL A 66 -5.11 3.09 10.12
C VAL A 66 -4.24 3.35 8.90
N LEU A 67 -4.39 4.53 8.27
CA LEU A 67 -3.64 4.94 7.08
C LEU A 67 -2.98 6.30 7.30
N HIS A 68 -1.75 6.44 6.80
CA HIS A 68 -1.19 7.75 6.47
C HIS A 68 -1.65 8.16 5.09
N ARG A 69 -1.73 9.48 4.85
CA ARG A 69 -1.93 10.04 3.52
C ARG A 69 -0.98 11.20 3.27
N PHE A 70 -0.52 11.34 2.05
CA PHE A 70 0.23 12.51 1.60
C PHE A 70 -0.12 12.85 0.14
N GLY A 71 -0.03 14.14 -0.19
CA GLY A 71 -0.30 14.62 -1.52
C GLY A 71 0.91 14.47 -2.43
N ARG A 72 0.66 14.23 -3.72
CA ARG A 72 1.63 14.54 -4.76
C ARG A 72 1.49 16.02 -5.11
N SER A 73 2.58 16.77 -5.02
CA SER A 73 2.64 18.09 -5.67
C SER A 73 2.51 17.87 -7.17
N SER A 74 1.44 18.39 -7.79
CA SER A 74 1.39 18.45 -9.26
C SER A 74 2.07 19.73 -9.72
N HIS A 75 2.80 19.67 -10.84
CA HIS A 75 3.46 20.83 -11.46
C HIS A 75 2.49 21.96 -11.84
N ALA A 76 1.17 21.73 -11.79
CA ALA A 76 0.13 22.64 -12.26
C ALA A 76 -0.70 23.26 -11.13
N GLY A 77 -0.20 23.32 -9.90
CA GLY A 77 -0.88 23.95 -8.76
C GLY A 77 -2.17 23.25 -8.28
N ARG A 78 -2.59 22.16 -8.93
CA ARG A 78 -3.66 21.28 -8.44
C ARG A 78 -3.11 20.31 -7.41
N TYR A 79 -3.91 20.04 -6.38
CA TYR A 79 -3.67 18.89 -5.52
C TYR A 79 -3.67 17.62 -6.38
N GLY A 80 -2.52 16.93 -6.46
CA GLY A 80 -2.41 15.65 -7.15
C GLY A 80 -3.19 14.54 -6.44
N SER A 81 -3.25 13.35 -7.05
CA SER A 81 -3.87 12.16 -6.42
C SER A 81 -3.23 11.90 -5.04
N LEU A 82 -4.06 11.73 -4.02
CA LEU A 82 -3.59 11.37 -2.67
C LEU A 82 -3.04 9.95 -2.69
N LEU A 83 -1.92 9.79 -2.01
CA LEU A 83 -1.25 8.52 -1.81
C LEU A 83 -1.43 8.05 -0.37
N TYR A 84 -1.53 6.74 -0.17
CA TYR A 84 -1.80 6.13 1.12
C TYR A 84 -0.76 5.06 1.46
N THR A 85 -0.36 5.03 2.73
CA THR A 85 0.52 4.02 3.33
C THR A 85 -0.06 3.57 4.67
N LEU A 86 0.48 2.51 5.27
CA LEU A 86 0.04 2.07 6.60
C LEU A 86 0.31 3.14 7.67
N GLY A 87 -0.73 3.49 8.42
CA GLY A 87 -0.66 4.32 9.61
C GLY A 87 -0.20 3.52 10.84
N PRO A 88 -0.09 4.16 12.02
CA PRO A 88 0.29 3.49 13.27
C PRO A 88 -0.58 2.27 13.59
N VAL A 89 -1.91 2.39 13.52
CA VAL A 89 -2.82 1.26 13.80
C VAL A 89 -2.78 0.23 12.68
N GLY A 90 -2.60 0.66 11.43
CA GLY A 90 -2.45 -0.25 10.29
C GLY A 90 -1.21 -1.15 10.40
N LEU A 91 -0.09 -0.63 10.90
CA LEU A 91 1.11 -1.43 11.17
C LEU A 91 0.93 -2.43 12.31
N GLN A 92 0.12 -2.11 13.34
CA GLN A 92 -0.18 -3.07 14.40
C GLN A 92 -1.01 -4.26 13.86
N LEU A 93 -1.90 -4.00 12.89
CA LEU A 93 -2.68 -5.04 12.23
C LEU A 93 -1.86 -5.89 11.24
N HIS A 94 -0.80 -5.31 10.66
CA HIS A 94 0.10 -5.98 9.73
C HIS A 94 1.57 -5.71 10.09
N PRO A 95 2.08 -6.34 11.18
CA PRO A 95 3.41 -6.07 11.69
C PRO A 95 4.52 -6.60 10.78
N THR A 96 4.21 -7.58 9.92
CA THR A 96 5.12 -8.16 8.93
C THR A 96 5.20 -7.34 7.64
N ALA A 97 4.81 -6.06 7.65
CA ALA A 97 4.91 -5.21 6.48
C ALA A 97 6.35 -5.20 5.97
N TYR A 98 6.53 -5.54 4.69
CA TYR A 98 7.84 -5.81 4.11
C TYR A 98 8.74 -4.56 4.20
N HIS A 99 10.06 -4.80 4.28
CA HIS A 99 11.10 -3.82 4.62
C HIS A 99 11.11 -2.59 3.72
N ASP A 100 11.63 -1.49 4.27
CA ASP A 100 11.75 -0.18 3.65
C ASP A 100 12.26 -0.22 2.19
N PRO A 101 11.61 0.47 1.22
CA PRO A 101 12.14 0.60 -0.15
C PRO A 101 13.58 1.15 -0.20
N ALA A 102 14.06 1.81 0.86
CA ALA A 102 15.43 2.31 0.97
C ALA A 102 16.51 1.25 1.30
N GLY A 103 16.19 -0.05 1.39
CA GLY A 103 17.20 -1.09 1.21
C GLY A 103 17.04 -2.37 2.01
N LEU A 104 17.36 -3.48 1.36
CA LEU A 104 17.65 -4.78 1.96
C LEU A 104 18.96 -4.65 2.77
N GLY A 105 18.85 -4.25 4.04
CA GLY A 105 20.00 -4.06 4.96
C GLY A 105 20.04 -2.72 5.69
N GLY A 106 19.12 -1.79 5.39
CA GLY A 106 18.98 -0.54 6.14
C GLY A 106 18.33 -0.74 7.51
N LYS A 107 18.54 0.20 8.44
CA LYS A 107 17.84 0.18 9.73
C LYS A 107 16.32 0.31 9.50
N PRO A 108 15.50 -0.56 10.12
CA PRO A 108 14.05 -0.48 9.98
C PRO A 108 13.55 0.90 10.45
N PRO A 109 12.48 1.43 9.83
CA PRO A 109 11.91 2.71 10.25
C PRO A 109 11.40 2.59 11.70
N ARG A 110 11.67 3.61 12.52
CA ARG A 110 11.32 3.62 13.95
C ARG A 110 9.83 3.87 14.19
N SER A 111 9.11 4.31 13.17
CA SER A 111 7.66 4.56 13.22
C SER A 111 7.02 4.46 11.83
N SER A 112 5.69 4.31 11.79
CA SER A 112 4.91 4.39 10.54
C SER A 112 5.08 5.72 9.81
N LEU A 113 5.22 6.82 10.56
CA LEU A 113 5.43 8.15 10.00
C LEU A 113 6.81 8.27 9.36
N GLU A 114 7.85 7.76 10.01
CA GLU A 114 9.19 7.73 9.41
C GLU A 114 9.19 6.88 8.13
N ARG A 115 8.55 5.71 8.15
CA ARG A 115 8.38 4.88 6.94
C ARG A 115 7.68 5.65 5.81
N ALA A 116 6.57 6.32 6.11
CA ALA A 116 5.84 7.12 5.12
C ALA A 116 6.70 8.27 4.56
N LYS A 117 7.49 8.94 5.40
CA LYS A 117 8.43 9.99 4.97
C LYS A 117 9.53 9.44 4.06
N ARG A 118 10.12 8.29 4.39
CA ARG A 118 11.14 7.65 3.54
C ARG A 118 10.57 7.26 2.17
N ILE A 119 9.36 6.68 2.13
CA ILE A 119 8.65 6.40 0.87
C ILE A 119 8.42 7.69 0.08
N ALA A 120 7.86 8.72 0.71
CA ALA A 120 7.55 9.99 0.05
C ALA A 120 8.79 10.73 -0.47
N ALA A 121 9.91 10.62 0.25
CA ALA A 121 11.20 11.19 -0.14
C ALA A 121 11.98 10.30 -1.12
N SER A 122 11.55 9.07 -1.36
CA SER A 122 12.23 8.17 -2.28
C SER A 122 12.04 8.61 -3.73
N GLY A 123 13.08 8.48 -4.55
CA GLY A 123 12.96 8.62 -6.02
C GLY A 123 12.12 7.51 -6.68
N GLN A 124 11.65 6.52 -5.91
CA GLN A 124 10.97 5.32 -6.42
C GLN A 124 9.45 5.44 -6.42
N VAL A 125 8.85 6.52 -5.92
CA VAL A 125 7.37 6.65 -5.82
C VAL A 125 6.67 6.38 -7.16
N ASN A 126 7.19 6.92 -8.27
CA ASN A 126 6.60 6.69 -9.59
C ASN A 126 6.75 5.23 -10.04
N HIS A 127 7.89 4.62 -9.78
CA HIS A 127 8.15 3.22 -10.08
C HIS A 127 7.22 2.30 -9.27
N LEU A 128 7.11 2.53 -7.94
CA LEU A 128 6.19 1.81 -7.07
C LEU A 128 4.74 1.94 -7.56
N LEU A 129 4.30 3.14 -7.93
CA LEU A 129 2.96 3.32 -8.48
C LEU A 129 2.76 2.55 -9.79
N GLY A 130 3.75 2.52 -10.67
CA GLY A 130 3.71 1.74 -11.91
C GLY A 130 3.60 0.23 -11.66
N VAL A 131 4.47 -0.31 -10.81
CA VAL A 131 4.43 -1.73 -10.40
C VAL A 131 3.10 -2.07 -9.74
N ASN A 132 2.65 -1.22 -8.82
CA ASN A 132 1.40 -1.41 -8.10
C ASN A 132 0.17 -1.29 -9.00
N GLN A 133 0.29 -0.67 -10.18
CA GLN A 133 -0.79 -0.55 -11.15
C GLN A 133 -1.15 -1.91 -11.74
N PHE A 134 -0.16 -2.63 -12.27
CA PHE A 134 -0.31 -4.00 -12.79
C PHE A 134 -1.08 -4.87 -11.79
N PHE A 135 -0.64 -4.77 -10.57
CA PHE A 135 -1.17 -5.43 -9.41
C PHE A 135 -2.65 -5.04 -9.14
N THR A 136 -2.97 -3.76 -9.06
CA THR A 136 -4.37 -3.33 -8.85
C THR A 136 -5.28 -3.73 -10.02
N ASP A 137 -4.76 -3.82 -11.24
CA ASP A 137 -5.52 -4.21 -12.42
C ASP A 137 -5.87 -5.70 -12.42
N LEU A 138 -4.97 -6.56 -11.93
CA LEU A 138 -5.27 -7.98 -11.71
C LEU A 138 -6.41 -8.16 -10.70
N ILE A 139 -6.39 -7.42 -9.59
CA ILE A 139 -7.46 -7.47 -8.58
C ILE A 139 -8.78 -6.98 -9.17
N ALA A 140 -8.74 -5.86 -9.87
CA ALA A 140 -9.91 -5.28 -10.51
C ALA A 140 -10.52 -6.24 -11.53
N THR A 141 -9.69 -6.94 -12.30
CA THR A 141 -10.11 -7.94 -13.28
C THR A 141 -10.72 -9.17 -12.60
N ALA A 142 -10.02 -9.74 -11.61
CA ALA A 142 -10.52 -10.89 -10.87
C ALA A 142 -11.88 -10.61 -10.21
N ARG A 143 -12.12 -9.39 -9.73
CA ARG A 143 -13.43 -9.00 -9.16
C ARG A 143 -14.57 -8.98 -10.18
N ARG A 144 -14.28 -8.79 -11.47
CA ARG A 144 -15.28 -8.68 -12.54
C ARG A 144 -15.48 -9.97 -13.32
N THR A 145 -14.63 -10.96 -13.11
CA THR A 145 -14.66 -12.23 -13.84
C THR A 145 -15.05 -13.35 -12.89
N ALA A 146 -16.17 -14.02 -13.17
CA ALA A 146 -16.78 -15.00 -12.26
C ALA A 146 -15.83 -16.16 -11.86
N ASP A 147 -14.94 -16.57 -12.77
CA ASP A 147 -14.04 -17.72 -12.57
C ASP A 147 -12.58 -17.33 -12.30
N ALA A 148 -12.28 -16.04 -12.10
CA ALA A 148 -10.93 -15.58 -11.83
C ALA A 148 -10.75 -15.23 -10.35
N ARG A 149 -9.75 -15.84 -9.70
CA ARG A 149 -9.36 -15.50 -8.33
C ARG A 149 -7.87 -15.23 -8.25
N LEU A 150 -7.51 -14.06 -7.71
CA LEU A 150 -6.15 -13.79 -7.32
C LEU A 150 -5.87 -14.50 -5.98
N SER A 151 -5.04 -15.54 -6.01
CA SER A 151 -4.77 -16.41 -4.84
C SER A 151 -3.66 -15.85 -3.96
N ARG A 152 -2.53 -15.49 -4.56
CA ARG A 152 -1.35 -14.96 -3.89
C ARG A 152 -0.57 -14.09 -4.86
N TRP A 153 0.04 -13.06 -4.32
CA TRP A 153 1.11 -12.35 -5.00
C TRP A 153 2.17 -11.91 -4.02
N TRP A 154 3.34 -11.58 -4.55
CA TRP A 154 4.44 -11.03 -3.79
C TRP A 154 4.87 -9.74 -4.45
N SER A 155 5.24 -8.74 -3.65
CA SER A 155 5.96 -7.59 -4.16
C SER A 155 7.32 -8.04 -4.69
N GLU A 156 7.93 -7.20 -5.54
CA GLU A 156 9.27 -7.44 -6.06
C GLU A 156 10.28 -7.74 -4.94
N GLN A 157 10.19 -7.02 -3.81
CA GLN A 157 11.08 -7.21 -2.67
C GLN A 157 10.83 -8.53 -1.93
N HIS A 158 9.57 -8.92 -1.78
CA HIS A 158 9.20 -10.20 -1.18
C HIS A 158 9.69 -11.34 -2.06
N ALA A 159 9.40 -11.30 -3.37
CA ALA A 159 9.91 -12.26 -4.33
C ALA A 159 11.44 -12.33 -4.30
N THR A 160 12.13 -11.19 -4.37
CA THR A 160 13.61 -11.12 -4.29
C THR A 160 14.13 -11.76 -3.01
N THR A 161 13.51 -11.49 -1.86
CA THR A 161 13.94 -12.06 -0.57
C THR A 161 13.77 -13.58 -0.54
N VAL A 162 12.59 -14.07 -0.94
CA VAL A 162 12.29 -15.51 -0.92
C VAL A 162 13.15 -16.27 -1.93
N TYR A 163 13.32 -15.74 -3.14
CA TYR A 163 14.19 -16.36 -4.14
C TYR A 163 15.66 -16.31 -3.74
N ALA A 164 16.13 -15.20 -3.15
CA ALA A 164 17.50 -15.13 -2.63
C ALA A 164 17.76 -16.16 -1.53
N GLN A 165 16.79 -16.40 -0.63
CA GLN A 165 16.85 -17.47 0.37
C GLN A 165 16.88 -18.86 -0.27
N ALA A 166 16.20 -19.05 -1.41
CA ALA A 166 16.22 -20.27 -2.19
C ALA A 166 17.46 -20.42 -3.11
N GLY A 167 18.42 -19.50 -3.05
CA GLY A 167 19.62 -19.50 -3.91
C GLY A 167 19.37 -19.04 -5.36
N ILE A 168 18.16 -18.58 -5.68
CA ILE A 168 17.78 -18.07 -7.00
C ILE A 168 18.01 -16.55 -6.99
N ARG A 169 18.94 -16.07 -7.81
CA ARG A 169 19.18 -14.63 -8.00
C ARG A 169 18.73 -14.22 -9.39
N PRO A 170 18.09 -13.05 -9.55
CA PRO A 170 17.84 -12.52 -10.89
C PRO A 170 19.19 -12.38 -11.62
N VAL A 171 19.24 -12.83 -12.88
CA VAL A 171 20.40 -12.66 -13.75
C VAL A 171 20.57 -11.16 -14.00
N ASN A 172 21.42 -10.52 -13.20
CA ASN A 172 21.77 -9.10 -13.38
C ASN A 172 22.97 -8.90 -14.31
N ASP A 173 23.49 -9.98 -14.90
CA ASP A 173 24.66 -9.91 -15.77
C ASP A 173 24.30 -10.30 -17.21
N ILE A 174 23.70 -9.35 -17.95
CA ILE A 174 23.50 -9.46 -19.40
C ILE A 174 24.80 -9.07 -20.16
N ARG A 175 25.93 -8.87 -19.45
CA ARG A 175 27.20 -8.47 -20.08
C ARG A 175 28.07 -9.64 -20.55
N ASN A 176 27.69 -10.89 -20.28
CA ASN A 176 28.45 -12.08 -20.66
C ASN A 176 27.67 -13.07 -21.54
N LEU A 177 26.76 -12.59 -22.37
CA LEU A 177 26.25 -13.35 -23.53
C LEU A 177 26.99 -12.89 -24.78
N THR A 178 28.25 -13.30 -24.90
CA THR A 178 28.92 -13.33 -26.20
C THR A 178 28.45 -14.59 -26.91
N LEU A 179 27.78 -14.42 -28.05
CA LEU A 179 27.44 -15.48 -29.01
C LEU A 179 28.71 -16.14 -29.56
#